data_AF-A0A0Q6A926-F1
#
_entry.id   AF-A0A0Q6A926-F1
#
_cell.length_a   1.000
_cell.length_b   1.000
_cell.length_c   1.000
_cell.angle_alpha   90.00
_cell.angle_beta   90.00
_cell.angle_gamma   90.00
#
_symmetry.space_group_name_H-M   'P 1'
#
loop_
_entity.id
_entity.type
_entity.pdbx_description
1 polymer ?
#
loop_
_entity_poly.entity_id
_entity_poly.type
_entity_poly.pdbx_seq_one_letter_code
_entity_poly.pdbx_strand_id
1 'polypeptide(L)'
;MRNLVFLITIFSFLSCSKKNNDYSIMNTFFDEHKIRLKNLSSEPFYLREGLKYWEEKEFKDLNFEIVKNEKYTIDTSLVKNKFIDSKVYCTSRISKPLFSKDRKRLLLAVEEDCKSDKSVTIYLLKEIAGKYIYETDISSIRTSVD
;
A
#
# COMPACT_ATOMS: atom_id res chain seq x y z
N MET A 1 -33.86 18.86 -32.46
CA MET A 1 -32.76 18.98 -31.47
C MET A 1 -33.07 18.14 -30.23
N ARG A 2 -33.07 16.80 -30.33
CA ARG A 2 -33.53 15.89 -29.26
C ARG A 2 -32.51 14.79 -28.92
N ASN A 3 -31.39 14.74 -29.64
CA ASN A 3 -30.37 13.69 -29.52
C ASN A 3 -29.08 14.13 -28.82
N LEU A 4 -29.00 15.37 -28.34
CA LEU A 4 -27.77 15.86 -27.67
C LEU A 4 -27.76 15.63 -26.16
N VAL A 5 -28.92 15.33 -25.56
CA VAL A 5 -29.07 15.19 -24.09
C VAL A 5 -28.57 13.81 -23.61
N PHE A 6 -28.51 12.80 -24.47
CA PHE A 6 -28.06 11.45 -24.10
C PHE A 6 -26.54 11.29 -23.98
N LEU A 7 -25.74 12.26 -24.45
CA LEU A 7 -24.28 12.19 -24.35
C LEU A 7 -23.74 12.64 -22.98
N ILE A 8 -24.51 13.42 -22.22
CA ILE A 8 -24.06 13.98 -20.94
C ILE A 8 -24.27 12.98 -19.79
N THR A 9 -25.26 12.09 -19.89
CA THR A 9 -25.56 11.09 -18.84
C THR A 9 -24.61 9.90 -18.82
N ILE A 10 -23.84 9.65 -19.88
CA ILE A 10 -22.85 8.56 -19.91
C ILE A 10 -21.53 8.96 -19.22
N PHE A 11 -21.17 10.24 -19.24
CA PHE A 11 -19.94 10.72 -18.60
C PHE A 11 -20.04 10.86 -17.07
N SER A 12 -21.25 10.90 -16.50
CA SER A 12 -21.45 10.99 -15.04
C SER A 12 -21.18 9.68 -14.28
N PHE A 13 -20.97 8.54 -14.95
CA PHE A 13 -20.75 7.24 -14.29
C PHE A 13 -19.28 6.80 -14.17
N LEU A 14 -18.32 7.51 -14.78
CA LEU A 14 -16.90 7.10 -14.73
C LEU A 14 -16.09 7.77 -13.60
N SER A 15 -16.64 8.78 -12.92
CA SER A 15 -15.89 9.55 -11.92
C SER A 15 -15.95 8.99 -10.48
N CYS A 16 -16.44 7.76 -10.31
CA CYS A 16 -16.48 7.07 -9.01
C CYS A 16 -15.70 5.74 -9.00
N SER A 17 -14.58 5.65 -9.73
CA SER A 17 -13.63 4.54 -9.56
C SER A 17 -12.28 5.08 -9.10
N LYS A 18 -12.01 5.04 -7.80
CA LYS A 18 -10.62 5.19 -7.33
C LYS A 18 -10.35 4.58 -5.95
N LYS A 19 -11.25 4.74 -4.98
CA LYS A 19 -11.00 4.21 -3.61
C LYS A 19 -11.12 2.68 -3.49
N ASN A 20 -11.99 2.02 -4.27
CA ASN A 20 -12.20 0.58 -4.15
C ASN A 20 -11.08 -0.30 -4.72
N ASN A 21 -10.20 0.23 -5.58
CA ASN A 21 -9.17 -0.58 -6.21
C ASN A 21 -8.02 -0.89 -5.25
N ASP A 22 -7.56 0.10 -4.50
CA ASP A 22 -6.40 -0.02 -3.61
C ASP A 22 -6.61 -1.10 -2.53
N TYR A 23 -7.76 -1.08 -1.83
CA TYR A 23 -8.10 -2.11 -0.84
C TYR A 23 -8.30 -3.49 -1.47
N SER A 24 -8.82 -3.57 -2.69
CA SER A 24 -8.97 -4.85 -3.40
C SER A 24 -7.61 -5.46 -3.69
N ILE A 25 -6.67 -4.68 -4.21
CA ILE A 25 -5.30 -5.10 -4.50
C ILE A 25 -4.61 -5.55 -3.21
N MET A 26 -4.65 -4.71 -2.16
CA MET A 26 -4.02 -5.02 -0.88
C MET A 26 -4.58 -6.28 -0.23
N ASN A 27 -5.91 -6.41 -0.16
CA ASN A 27 -6.53 -7.59 0.47
C ASN A 27 -6.25 -8.87 -0.32
N THR A 28 -6.26 -8.81 -1.66
CA THR A 28 -5.92 -9.96 -2.51
C THR A 28 -4.47 -10.38 -2.25
N PHE A 29 -3.55 -9.42 -2.28
CA PHE A 29 -2.13 -9.67 -2.01
C PHE A 29 -1.90 -10.27 -0.62
N PHE A 30 -2.49 -9.68 0.43
CA PHE A 30 -2.33 -10.20 1.78
C PHE A 30 -2.92 -11.60 1.97
N ASP A 31 -4.03 -11.92 1.31
CA ASP A 31 -4.63 -13.25 1.39
C ASP A 31 -3.83 -14.31 0.61
N GLU A 32 -3.38 -13.99 -0.60
CA GLU A 32 -2.57 -14.89 -1.42
C GLU A 32 -1.23 -15.21 -0.73
N HIS A 33 -0.60 -14.22 -0.10
CA HIS A 33 0.69 -14.36 0.58
C HIS A 33 0.60 -14.65 2.07
N LYS A 34 -0.62 -14.86 2.61
CA LYS A 34 -0.87 -15.16 4.04
C LYS A 34 -0.24 -14.15 5.00
N ILE A 35 -0.14 -12.89 4.58
CA ILE A 35 0.31 -11.77 5.41
C ILE A 35 -0.83 -11.44 6.40
N ARG A 36 -0.50 -11.41 7.69
CA ARG A 36 -1.46 -11.11 8.76
C ARG A 36 -1.01 -9.89 9.56
N LEU A 37 -1.85 -8.87 9.61
CA LEU A 37 -1.55 -7.59 10.27
C LEU A 37 -2.02 -7.60 11.72
N LYS A 38 -1.07 -7.47 12.66
CA LYS A 38 -1.34 -7.43 14.11
C LYS A 38 -1.73 -6.02 14.53
N ASN A 39 -2.83 -5.86 15.26
CA ASN A 39 -3.23 -4.59 15.87
C ASN A 39 -3.09 -3.40 14.87
N LEU A 40 -3.70 -3.55 13.69
CA LEU A 40 -3.56 -2.61 12.58
C LEU A 40 -3.90 -1.18 13.01
N SER A 41 -2.91 -0.29 12.96
CA SER A 41 -3.07 1.11 13.29
C SER A 41 -3.65 1.91 12.11
N SER A 42 -4.48 2.90 12.42
CA SER A 42 -5.01 3.88 11.46
C SER A 42 -4.06 5.06 11.23
N GLU A 43 -2.94 5.12 11.96
CA GLU A 43 -1.95 6.19 11.81
C GLU A 43 -1.26 6.13 10.43
N PRO A 44 -0.92 7.29 9.84
CA PRO A 44 -0.19 7.35 8.58
C PRO A 44 1.15 6.64 8.68
N PHE A 45 1.45 5.78 7.71
CA PHE A 45 2.80 5.31 7.44
C PHE A 45 3.30 5.86 6.11
N TYR A 46 4.35 6.67 6.18
CA TYR A 46 4.94 7.31 5.03
C TYR A 46 5.95 6.36 4.39
N LEU A 47 5.67 5.92 3.16
CA LEU A 47 6.53 4.98 2.43
C LEU A 47 8.00 5.44 2.43
N ARG A 48 8.24 6.76 2.33
CA ARG A 48 9.56 7.41 2.44
C ARG A 48 10.41 6.92 3.63
N GLU A 49 9.79 6.65 4.77
CA GLU A 49 10.51 6.14 5.95
C GLU A 49 11.03 4.72 5.73
N GLY A 50 10.28 3.88 5.01
CA GLY A 50 10.76 2.58 4.52
C GLY A 50 11.80 2.70 3.40
N LEU A 51 11.76 3.76 2.59
CA LEU A 51 12.71 3.95 1.49
C LEU A 51 14.13 4.29 1.93
N LYS A 52 14.40 4.43 3.24
CA LYS A 52 15.79 4.53 3.73
C LYS A 52 16.62 3.28 3.39
N TYR A 53 15.95 2.17 3.06
CA TYR A 53 16.57 0.89 2.75
C TYR A 53 16.70 0.61 1.24
N TRP A 54 16.37 1.58 0.39
CA TRP A 54 16.40 1.43 -1.06
C TRP A 54 16.88 2.74 -1.71
N GLU A 55 17.83 2.70 -2.65
CA GLU A 55 18.42 3.95 -3.19
C GLU A 55 17.39 4.71 -4.04
N GLU A 56 17.38 6.05 -3.96
CA GLU A 56 16.44 6.88 -4.73
C GLU A 56 16.50 6.60 -6.26
N LYS A 57 17.68 6.24 -6.78
CA LYS A 57 17.84 5.91 -8.21
C LYS A 57 17.03 4.66 -8.59
N GLU A 58 16.97 3.66 -7.72
CA GLU A 58 16.33 2.38 -8.02
C GLU A 58 14.81 2.56 -8.17
N PHE A 59 14.23 3.50 -7.42
CA PHE A 59 12.83 3.91 -7.63
C PHE A 59 12.61 4.60 -8.98
N LYS A 60 13.52 5.49 -9.37
CA LYS A 60 13.43 6.21 -10.66
C LYS A 60 13.58 5.24 -11.83
N ASP A 61 14.50 4.28 -11.74
CA ASP A 61 14.71 3.23 -12.74
C ASP A 61 13.47 2.34 -12.90
N LEU A 62 12.73 2.13 -11.80
CA LEU A 62 11.46 1.42 -11.78
C LEU A 62 10.24 2.32 -12.06
N ASN A 63 10.46 3.58 -12.48
CA ASN A 63 9.44 4.54 -12.88
C ASN A 63 8.48 4.97 -11.75
N PHE A 64 8.97 5.01 -10.50
CA PHE A 64 8.24 5.55 -9.35
C PHE A 64 8.56 7.03 -9.10
N GLU A 65 7.58 7.76 -8.55
CA GLU A 65 7.77 9.12 -8.05
C GLU A 65 7.40 9.18 -6.57
N ILE A 66 8.38 9.44 -5.72
CA ILE A 66 8.19 9.48 -4.26
C ILE A 66 7.76 10.89 -3.84
N VAL A 67 6.53 11.02 -3.37
CA VAL A 67 6.04 12.28 -2.79
C VAL A 67 6.43 12.35 -1.31
N LYS A 68 7.24 13.34 -0.93
CA LYS A 68 7.89 13.40 0.39
C LYS A 68 6.95 13.64 1.58
N ASN A 69 5.71 14.08 1.35
CA ASN A 69 4.76 14.53 2.38
C ASN A 69 3.31 14.10 2.11
N GLU A 70 3.09 12.91 1.55
CA GLU A 70 1.72 12.45 1.30
C GLU A 70 1.02 12.06 2.61
N LYS A 71 0.12 12.91 3.11
CA LYS A 71 -0.76 12.55 4.23
C LYS A 71 -1.78 11.52 3.77
N TYR A 72 -1.78 10.35 4.40
CA TYR A 72 -2.70 9.25 4.09
C TYR A 72 -3.27 8.66 5.38
N THR A 73 -4.56 8.40 5.39
CA THR A 73 -5.22 7.63 6.45
C THR A 73 -5.83 6.41 5.81
N ILE A 74 -5.60 5.25 6.43
CA ILE A 74 -6.23 4.02 6.01
C ILE A 74 -7.54 3.81 6.77
N ASP A 75 -8.58 3.42 6.05
CA ASP A 75 -9.78 2.87 6.65
C ASP A 75 -9.49 1.40 6.98
N THR A 76 -9.10 1.17 8.24
CA THR A 76 -8.75 -0.18 8.69
C THR A 76 -9.92 -1.14 8.52
N SER A 77 -11.18 -0.69 8.55
CA SER A 77 -12.37 -1.54 8.39
C SER A 77 -12.42 -2.28 7.05
N LEU A 78 -11.81 -1.70 6.01
CA LEU A 78 -11.74 -2.27 4.67
C LEU A 78 -10.58 -3.26 4.49
N VAL A 79 -9.70 -3.40 5.49
CA VAL A 79 -8.60 -4.38 5.50
C VAL A 79 -9.05 -5.66 6.19
N LYS A 80 -9.02 -6.77 5.45
CA LYS A 80 -9.56 -8.07 5.90
C LYS A 80 -8.57 -8.88 6.73
N ASN A 81 -7.29 -8.88 6.33
CA ASN A 81 -6.26 -9.75 6.90
C ASN A 81 -5.62 -9.18 8.19
N LYS A 82 -6.45 -8.66 9.10
CA LYS A 82 -6.03 -8.07 10.38
C LYS A 82 -6.57 -8.87 11.55
N PHE A 83 -5.87 -8.84 12.68
CA PHE A 83 -6.35 -9.43 13.93
C PHE A 83 -5.86 -8.64 15.14
N ILE A 84 -6.58 -8.78 16.25
CA ILE A 84 -6.18 -8.20 17.54
C ILE A 84 -5.30 -9.22 18.26
N ASP A 85 -4.08 -8.83 18.60
CA ASP A 85 -3.13 -9.62 19.36
C ASP A 85 -3.05 -9.13 20.82
N SER A 86 -2.86 -10.05 21.76
CA SER A 86 -2.68 -9.74 23.19
C SER A 86 -1.56 -8.74 23.47
N LYS A 87 -0.51 -8.73 22.65
CA LYS A 87 0.58 -7.75 22.70
C LYS A 87 0.16 -6.47 22.00
N VAL A 88 -0.73 -5.71 22.66
CA VAL A 88 -1.28 -4.44 22.13
C VAL A 88 -0.21 -3.38 21.81
N TYR A 89 0.99 -3.52 22.38
CA TYR A 89 2.13 -2.65 22.10
C TYR A 89 2.82 -2.95 20.76
N CYS A 90 2.57 -4.12 20.16
CA CYS A 90 2.98 -4.44 18.81
C CYS A 90 1.91 -3.98 17.84
N THR A 91 2.23 -3.06 16.93
CA THR A 91 1.28 -2.53 15.95
C THR A 91 1.81 -2.69 14.53
N SER A 92 0.94 -3.09 13.62
CA SER A 92 1.20 -3.04 12.19
C SER A 92 0.68 -1.73 11.59
N ARG A 93 1.46 -1.10 10.72
CA ARG A 93 1.02 0.01 9.85
C ARG A 93 1.25 -0.38 8.41
N ILE A 94 0.42 0.13 7.50
CA ILE A 94 0.55 -0.14 6.07
C ILE A 94 0.56 1.15 5.26
N SER A 95 1.42 1.21 4.25
CA SER A 95 1.51 2.38 3.38
C SER A 95 0.28 2.45 2.47
N LYS A 96 0.02 3.64 1.94
CA LYS A 96 -0.76 3.73 0.72
C LYS A 96 -0.02 2.96 -0.40
N PRO A 97 -0.73 2.18 -1.24
CA PRO A 97 -0.12 1.63 -2.44
C PRO A 97 0.40 2.74 -3.34
N LEU A 98 1.68 2.67 -3.70
CA LEU A 98 2.31 3.61 -4.62
C LEU A 98 2.47 2.94 -5.97
N PHE A 99 1.79 3.46 -6.98
CA PHE A 99 1.91 2.95 -8.35
C PHE A 99 3.08 3.61 -9.09
N SER A 100 3.76 2.86 -9.94
CA SER A 100 4.67 3.43 -10.93
C SER A 100 3.90 4.33 -11.91
N LYS A 101 4.56 5.27 -12.57
CA LYS A 101 3.91 6.21 -13.50
C LYS A 101 3.20 5.50 -14.65
N ASP A 102 3.78 4.40 -15.13
CA ASP A 102 3.20 3.52 -16.15
C ASP A 102 2.19 2.50 -15.60
N ARG A 103 1.98 2.48 -14.28
CA ARG A 103 1.13 1.54 -13.52
C ARG A 103 1.49 0.06 -13.69
N LYS A 104 2.65 -0.27 -14.26
CA LYS A 104 3.10 -1.65 -14.39
C LYS A 104 3.60 -2.24 -13.08
N ARG A 105 3.88 -1.40 -12.09
CA ARG A 105 4.37 -1.81 -10.77
C ARG A 105 3.67 -1.05 -9.65
N LEU A 106 3.69 -1.67 -8.47
CA LEU A 106 3.13 -1.13 -7.25
C LEU A 106 4.07 -1.43 -6.08
N LEU A 107 4.26 -0.44 -5.22
CA LEU A 107 4.93 -0.60 -3.93
C LEU A 107 3.87 -0.59 -2.83
N LEU A 108 3.95 -1.58 -1.95
CA LEU A 108 3.17 -1.65 -0.72
C LEU A 108 4.12 -1.96 0.41
N ALA A 109 4.09 -1.16 1.47
CA ALA A 109 4.94 -1.39 2.61
C ALA A 109 4.14 -1.68 3.87
N VAL A 110 4.66 -2.62 4.66
CA VAL A 110 4.13 -3.02 5.95
C VAL A 110 5.21 -2.78 6.98
N GLU A 111 4.86 -2.09 8.05
CA GLU A 111 5.75 -1.86 9.18
C GLU A 111 5.16 -2.52 10.41
N GLU A 112 5.98 -3.29 11.14
CA GLU A 112 5.63 -3.79 12.46
C GLU A 112 6.50 -3.08 13.49
N ASP A 113 5.87 -2.45 14.48
CA ASP A 113 6.53 -1.76 15.59
C ASP A 113 6.14 -2.44 16.90
N CYS A 114 7.12 -3.10 17.53
CA CYS A 114 7.00 -3.81 18.80
C CYS A 114 7.86 -3.16 19.90
N LYS A 115 8.02 -1.82 19.89
CA LYS A 115 8.90 -1.03 20.75
C LYS A 115 10.40 -1.31 20.52
N SER A 116 10.91 -2.42 21.03
CA SER A 116 12.33 -2.78 20.95
C SER A 116 12.71 -3.29 19.56
N ASP A 117 11.73 -3.84 18.85
CA ASP A 117 11.90 -4.39 17.51
C ASP A 117 10.99 -3.68 16.54
N LYS A 118 11.60 -3.13 15.50
CA LYS A 118 10.87 -2.50 14.40
C LYS A 118 11.28 -3.17 13.11
N SER A 119 10.31 -3.64 12.34
CA SER A 119 10.56 -4.17 11.00
C SER A 119 9.77 -3.40 9.95
N VAL A 120 10.37 -3.22 8.79
CA VAL A 120 9.71 -2.67 7.61
C VAL A 120 9.96 -3.61 6.46
N THR A 121 8.89 -4.03 5.80
CA THR A 121 8.95 -4.80 4.56
C THR A 121 8.29 -3.99 3.45
N ILE A 122 9.02 -3.75 2.37
CA ILE A 122 8.51 -3.13 1.15
C ILE A 122 8.35 -4.20 0.10
N TYR A 123 7.12 -4.43 -0.33
CA TYR A 123 6.77 -5.34 -1.40
C TYR A 123 6.73 -4.57 -2.72
N LEU A 124 7.43 -5.09 -3.72
CA LEU A 124 7.27 -4.72 -5.12
C LEU A 124 6.34 -5.73 -5.80
N LEU A 125 5.27 -5.21 -6.38
CA LEU A 125 4.29 -5.97 -7.14
C LEU A 125 4.33 -5.54 -8.60
N LYS A 126 4.06 -6.49 -9.51
CA LYS A 126 4.01 -6.29 -10.95
C LYS A 126 2.61 -6.56 -11.49
N GLU A 127 2.15 -5.72 -12.40
CA GLU A 127 0.90 -5.91 -13.11
C GLU A 127 1.05 -7.02 -14.18
N ILE A 128 0.23 -8.06 -14.06
CA ILE A 128 0.08 -9.13 -15.05
C ILE A 128 -1.42 -9.43 -15.20
N ALA A 129 -1.94 -9.25 -16.42
CA ALA A 129 -3.32 -9.62 -16.79
C ALA A 129 -4.40 -9.02 -15.87
N GLY A 130 -4.24 -7.75 -15.49
CA GLY A 130 -5.14 -6.98 -14.65
C GLY A 130 -4.95 -7.19 -13.15
N LYS A 131 -3.92 -7.94 -12.73
CA LYS A 131 -3.64 -8.25 -11.31
C LYS A 131 -2.23 -7.80 -10.93
N TYR A 132 -2.06 -7.28 -9.72
CA TYR A 132 -0.76 -7.02 -9.14
C TYR A 132 -0.29 -8.25 -8.38
N ILE A 133 0.76 -8.89 -8.88
CA ILE A 133 1.36 -10.07 -8.27
C ILE A 133 2.72 -9.72 -7.65
N TYR A 134 3.15 -10.49 -6.66
CA TYR A 134 4.47 -10.34 -6.03
C TYR A 134 5.62 -10.47 -7.05
N GLU A 135 6.55 -9.51 -7.03
CA GLU A 135 7.80 -9.53 -7.80
C GLU A 135 8.99 -9.78 -6.86
N THR A 136 9.15 -8.96 -5.81
CA THR A 136 10.19 -9.10 -4.78
C THR A 136 9.82 -8.29 -3.54
N ASP A 137 10.50 -8.52 -2.41
CA ASP A 137 10.47 -7.62 -1.25
C ASP A 137 11.88 -7.16 -0.81
N ILE A 138 11.90 -6.08 -0.04
CA ILE A 138 13.05 -5.64 0.74
C ILE A 138 12.58 -5.54 2.18
N SER A 139 13.19 -6.34 3.05
CA SER A 139 12.90 -6.36 4.49
C SER A 139 14.08 -5.77 5.28
N SER A 140 13.77 -4.91 6.24
CA SER A 140 14.74 -4.38 7.20
C SER A 140 14.22 -4.55 8.62
N ILE A 141 15.12 -4.93 9.53
CA ILE A 141 14.86 -5.05 10.95
C ILE A 141 15.80 -4.08 11.67
N ARG A 142 15.22 -3.23 12.53
CA ARG A 142 15.96 -2.38 13.44
C ARG A 142 15.59 -2.80 14.86
N THR A 143 16.55 -3.38 15.55
CA THR A 143 16.48 -3.61 16.99
C THR A 143 17.07 -2.38 17.67
N SER A 144 16.30 -1.70 18.52
CA SER A 144 16.88 -0.72 19.43
C SER A 144 17.61 -1.47 20.52
N VAL A 145 18.93 -1.32 20.57
CA VAL A 145 19.73 -1.69 21.74
C VAL A 145 19.52 -0.56 22.74
N ASP A 146 18.82 -0.83 23.83
CA ASP A 146 18.75 0.06 25.00
C ASP A 146 20.14 0.28 25.61
#